data_AF-A0A7Z9XGX9-F1
#
_entry.id   AF-A0A7Z9XGX9-F1
#
_cell.length_a   1.000
_cell.length_b   1.000
_cell.length_c   1.000
_cell.angle_alpha   90.00
_cell.angle_beta   90.00
_cell.angle_gamma   90.00
#
_symmetry.space_group_name_H-M   'P 1'
#
loop_
_entity.id
_entity.type
_entity.pdbx_description
1 polymer ?
#
loop_
_entity_poly.entity_id
_entity_poly.type
_entity_poly.pdbx_seq_one_letter_code
_entity_poly.pdbx_strand_id
1 'polypeptide(L)' 'MKEQRYIEVGFAKRNVFGRAILLDSKAPKTCQAVWDALPLKNHAYHAKYAN' A
#
# COMPACT_ATOMS: atom_id res chain seq x y z
N MET A 1 -15.04 -12.51 -12.40
CA MET A 1 -13.95 -12.73 -11.42
C MET A 1 -13.09 -11.47 -11.43
N LYS A 2 -12.94 -10.76 -10.31
CA LYS A 2 -12.13 -9.54 -10.28
C LYS A 2 -10.65 -9.95 -10.19
N GLU A 3 -9.82 -9.42 -11.06
CA GLU A 3 -8.38 -9.69 -11.07
C GLU A 3 -7.73 -9.12 -9.80
N GLN A 4 -6.79 -9.85 -9.20
CA GLN A 4 -6.16 -9.46 -7.95
C GLN A 4 -5.08 -8.40 -8.23
N ARG A 5 -5.26 -7.19 -7.69
CA ARG A 5 -4.28 -6.11 -7.81
C ARG A 5 -3.21 -6.19 -6.73
N TYR A 6 -2.00 -5.76 -7.08
CA TYR A 6 -0.84 -5.72 -6.19
C TYR A 6 -0.20 -4.34 -6.20
N ILE A 7 0.39 -3.97 -5.07
CA ILE A 7 1.19 -2.75 -4.93
C ILE A 7 2.53 -3.09 -4.28
N GLU A 8 3.54 -2.26 -4.54
CA GLU A 8 4.80 -2.29 -3.81
C GLU A 8 4.81 -1.21 -2.73
N VAL A 9 5.28 -1.58 -1.54
CA VAL A 9 5.47 -0.65 -0.42
C VAL A 9 6.88 -0.85 0.11
N GLY A 10 7.63 0.23 0.30
CA GLY A 10 9.02 0.10 0.69
C GLY A 10 9.73 1.39 1.06
N PHE A 11 10.97 1.23 1.49
CA PHE A 11 11.85 2.32 1.90
C PHE A 11 12.88 2.60 0.81
N ALA A 12 12.59 3.60 -0.04
CA ALA A 12 13.45 3.95 -1.18
C ALA A 12 14.93 4.18 -0.81
N LYS A 13 15.21 4.87 0.32
CA LYS A 13 16.60 5.12 0.78
C LYS A 13 17.38 3.83 1.08
N ARG A 14 16.69 2.77 1.53
CA ARG A 14 17.29 1.48 1.89
C ARG A 14 17.18 0.45 0.78
N ASN A 15 16.47 0.78 -0.31
CA ASN A 15 16.17 -0.13 -1.42
C ASN A 15 15.53 -1.45 -0.98
N VAL A 16 14.57 -1.39 -0.05
CA VAL A 16 13.83 -2.57 0.44
C VAL A 16 12.36 -2.37 0.16
N PHE A 17 11.73 -3.34 -0.51
CA PHE A 17 10.33 -3.32 -0.93
C PHE A 17 9.65 -4.66 -0.64
N GLY A 18 8.37 -4.58 -0.26
CA GLY A 18 7.48 -5.73 -0.14
C GLY A 18 6.28 -5.57 -1.06
N ARG A 19 5.77 -6.70 -1.56
CA ARG A 19 4.57 -6.74 -2.41
C ARG A 19 3.34 -7.04 -1.54
N ALA A 20 2.31 -6.20 -1.67
CA ALA A 20 1.04 -6.36 -0.96
C ALA A 20 -0.12 -6.56 -1.94
N ILE A 21 -1.15 -7.28 -1.50
CA ILE A 21 -2.40 -7.50 -2.24
C ILE A 21 -3.41 -6.43 -1.84
N LEU A 22 -4.11 -5.83 -2.80
CA LEU A 22 -5.27 -4.98 -2.51
C LEU A 22 -6.51 -5.84 -2.21
N LEU A 23 -7.15 -5.55 -1.09
CA LEU A 23 -8.32 -6.29 -0.59
C LEU A 23 -9.63 -5.73 -1.19
N ASP A 24 -9.72 -5.71 -2.51
CA ASP A 24 -10.84 -5.11 -3.26
C ASP A 24 -12.22 -5.63 -2.86
N SER A 25 -12.32 -6.87 -2.38
CA SER A 25 -13.58 -7.45 -1.90
C SER A 25 -14.01 -6.93 -0.53
N LYS A 26 -13.05 -6.61 0.35
CA LYS A 26 -13.31 -6.17 1.74
C LYS A 26 -13.31 -4.66 1.88
N ALA A 27 -12.55 -3.94 1.06
CA ALA A 27 -12.37 -2.49 1.15
C ALA A 27 -12.34 -1.81 -0.24
N PRO A 28 -13.42 -1.91 -1.05
CA PRO A 28 -13.41 -1.46 -2.45
C PRO A 28 -13.17 0.05 -2.61
N LYS A 29 -13.81 0.88 -1.78
CA LYS A 29 -13.66 2.35 -1.87
C LYS A 29 -12.24 2.79 -1.54
N THR A 30 -11.67 2.23 -0.47
CA THR A 30 -10.31 2.55 -0.03
C THR A 30 -9.28 2.09 -1.06
N CYS A 31 -9.40 0.85 -1.57
CA CYS A 31 -8.47 0.33 -2.57
C CYS A 31 -8.51 1.16 -3.87
N GLN A 32 -9.69 1.61 -4.30
CA GLN A 32 -9.82 2.48 -5.47
C GLN A 32 -9.14 3.84 -5.24
N ALA A 33 -9.43 4.50 -4.11
CA ALA A 33 -8.83 5.80 -3.80
C ALA A 33 -7.29 5.73 -3.71
N VAL A 34 -6.75 4.67 -3.12
CA VAL A 34 -5.30 4.44 -3.08
C VAL A 34 -4.76 4.24 -4.48
N TRP A 35 -5.38 3.36 -5.29
CA TRP A 35 -4.92 3.04 -6.63
C TRP A 35 -4.85 4.26 -7.55
N ASP A 36 -5.87 5.11 -7.50
CA ASP A 36 -5.96 6.31 -8.34
C ASP A 36 -4.94 7.39 -7.92
N ALA A 37 -4.46 7.35 -6.68
CA ALA A 37 -3.50 8.30 -6.15
C ALA A 37 -2.02 7.85 -6.27
N LEU A 38 -1.76 6.62 -6.71
CA LEU A 38 -0.38 6.13 -6.86
C LEU A 38 0.34 6.86 -8.02
N PRO A 39 1.65 7.10 -7.89
CA PRO A 39 2.53 6.74 -6.77
C PRO A 39 2.51 7.76 -5.62
N LEU A 40 2.55 7.26 -4.38
CA LEU A 40 2.65 8.09 -3.16
C LEU A 40 4.01 7.89 -2.49
N LYS A 41 4.64 9.00 -2.05
CA LYS A 41 5.93 8.98 -1.34
C LYS A 41 5.97 10.03 -0.24
N ASN A 42 6.37 9.62 0.97
CA ASN A 42 6.57 10.53 2.10
C ASN A 42 7.56 9.92 3.12
N HIS A 43 7.85 10.64 4.21
CA HIS A 43 8.62 10.16 5.35
C HIS A 43 7.86 9.04 6.07
N ALA A 44 8.60 7.99 6.47
CA ALA A 44 8.06 6.90 7.26
C ALA A 44 8.33 7.14 8.75
N TYR A 45 7.36 6.74 9.58
CA TYR A 45 7.40 6.86 11.02
C TYR A 45 7.10 5.52 11.67
N HIS A 46 7.81 5.18 12.74
CA HIS A 46 7.50 4.00 13.55
C HIS A 46 6.48 4.40 14.63
N ALA A 47 5.39 3.64 14.74
CA ALA A 47 4.36 3.90 15.75
C ALA A 47 4.92 3.69 17.17
N LYS A 48 4.45 4.49 18.14
CA LYS A 48 4.85 4.37 19.56
C LYS A 48 3.94 3.47 20.40
N TYR A 49 2.69 3.26 19.96
CA TYR A 49 1.63 2.62 20.76
C TYR A 49 0.94 1.44 20.08
N ALA A 50 0.99 1.36 18.74
CA ALA A 50 0.44 0.23 17.97
C ALA A 50 1.61 -0.67 17.56
N ASN A 51 1.74 -1.81 18.24
CA ASN A 51 2.74 -2.84 17.99
C ASN A 51 2.05 -4.14 17.56
#